data_AF-A0A5S6RAB3-F1
#
_entry.id   AF-A0A5S6RAB3-F1
#
_cell.length_a   1.000
_cell.length_b   1.000
_cell.length_c   1.000
_cell.angle_alpha   90.00
_cell.angle_beta   90.00
_cell.angle_gamma   90.00
#
_symmetry.space_group_name_H-M   'P 1'
#
loop_
_entity.id
_entity.type
_entity.pdbx_description
1 polymer ?
#
loop_
_entity_poly.entity_id
_entity_poly.type
_entity_poly.pdbx_seq_one_letter_code
_entity_poly.pdbx_strand_id
1 'polypeptide(L)'
;MAERAALEELVKLQGERVRGLKQQKASAELIEEEVAKLLKLKAQLGPDESKQKFVLKTPKGTRDYSPRQMAVREKVFDIIIRCFKRHGAEVIDTPVFELKDFDIAGNFDPMIPDAECLKIMCEILSSLQIGDFLVKVNDRRILDGMFAICGVSDSKFRTICSSVDKLDKVSWEEVKNEMVGEKGLAPEVADRIGDYVQQHGGVSLVEQLLQDPKLSQNKQALEGLGDLKLLFEYLTLFGIDDKISFDLSLARGLDYYTGVIYEAVLLQTPAQAGEEPLGVGSVAAGGRYDGLVGMFDPKGRKVPCVGLSIGVERIFSIVEQRLEALEEKIRTTETQVLVASAQKKLLEERLKLVSELWDAGIKAELLYKKNPKLLNQLQYCEEAGIPLVAIIGEQELKDGVIKLRSVTSREEVDVRREDLVEEIKRRTGQPLCIC
;
A
#
# COMPACT_ATOMS: atom_id res chain seq x y z
N MET A 1 25.81 11.98 -43.53
CA MET A 1 25.72 10.58 -44.02
C MET A 1 27.04 10.13 -44.64
N ALA A 2 27.54 10.77 -45.72
CA ALA A 2 28.83 10.39 -46.34
C ALA A 2 30.06 10.58 -45.43
N GLU A 3 30.13 11.66 -44.63
CA GLU A 3 31.25 11.90 -43.69
C GLU A 3 31.28 10.90 -42.53
N ARG A 4 30.12 10.50 -42.00
CA ARG A 4 30.03 9.50 -40.91
C ARG A 4 30.45 8.11 -41.39
N ALA A 5 30.01 7.69 -42.58
CA ALA A 5 30.41 6.41 -43.17
C ALA A 5 31.93 6.36 -43.45
N ALA A 6 32.52 7.47 -43.90
CA ALA A 6 33.97 7.58 -44.07
C ALA A 6 34.70 7.47 -42.71
N LEU A 7 34.17 8.10 -41.66
CA LEU A 7 34.73 8.02 -40.31
C LEU A 7 34.59 6.62 -39.70
N GLU A 8 33.48 5.91 -39.97
CA GLU A 8 33.26 4.52 -39.55
C GLU A 8 34.28 3.56 -40.19
N GLU A 9 34.57 3.73 -41.48
CA GLU A 9 35.58 2.94 -42.18
C GLU A 9 36.99 3.24 -41.65
N LEU A 10 37.29 4.50 -41.32
CA LEU A 10 38.55 4.90 -40.66
C LEU A 10 38.69 4.27 -39.26
N VAL A 11 37.62 4.25 -38.45
CA VAL A 11 37.62 3.56 -37.14
C VAL A 11 37.87 2.07 -37.30
N LYS A 12 37.27 1.44 -38.32
CA LYS A 12 37.44 0.03 -38.62
C LYS A 12 38.87 -0.30 -39.04
N LEU A 13 39.43 0.44 -40.01
CA LEU A 13 40.81 0.31 -40.46
C LEU A 13 41.81 0.52 -39.32
N GLN A 14 41.60 1.55 -38.49
CA GLN A 14 42.45 1.83 -37.34
C GLN A 14 42.35 0.70 -36.28
N GLY A 15 41.17 0.12 -36.07
CA GLY A 15 40.97 -1.02 -35.18
C GLY A 15 41.59 -2.32 -35.68
N GLU A 16 41.64 -2.53 -36.99
CA GLU A 16 42.38 -3.65 -37.62
C GLU A 16 43.89 -3.46 -37.47
N ARG A 17 44.39 -2.24 -37.66
CA ARG A 17 45.81 -1.89 -37.46
C ARG A 17 46.28 -2.18 -36.03
N VAL A 18 45.51 -1.75 -35.02
CA VAL A 18 45.80 -2.04 -33.61
C VAL A 18 45.82 -3.55 -33.34
N ARG A 19 44.89 -4.32 -33.93
CA ARG A 19 44.85 -5.79 -33.78
C ARG A 19 46.05 -6.47 -34.44
N GLY A 20 46.43 -6.02 -35.63
CA GLY A 20 47.62 -6.52 -36.33
C GLY A 20 48.91 -6.27 -35.54
N LEU A 21 49.09 -5.06 -34.99
CA LEU A 21 50.24 -4.71 -34.17
C LEU A 21 50.34 -5.54 -32.88
N LYS A 22 49.19 -5.83 -32.24
CA LYS A 22 49.13 -6.72 -31.08
C LYS A 22 49.48 -8.17 -31.43
N GLN A 23 49.03 -8.67 -32.58
CA GLN A 23 49.38 -10.02 -33.06
C GLN A 23 50.86 -10.15 -33.42
N GLN A 24 51.45 -9.10 -33.99
CA GLN A 24 52.88 -9.04 -34.35
C GLN A 24 53.79 -8.75 -33.15
N LYS A 25 53.24 -8.59 -31.94
CA LYS A 25 53.98 -8.24 -30.70
C LYS A 25 54.88 -7.00 -30.88
N ALA A 26 54.35 -5.96 -31.55
CA ALA A 26 55.03 -4.68 -31.68
C ALA A 26 55.28 -4.02 -30.32
N SER A 27 56.15 -2.99 -30.26
CA SER A 27 56.45 -2.28 -29.02
C SER A 27 55.19 -1.68 -28.37
N ALA A 28 55.16 -1.69 -27.03
CA ALA A 28 54.01 -1.21 -26.27
C ALA A 28 53.67 0.26 -26.58
N GLU A 29 54.69 1.11 -26.71
CA GLU A 29 54.57 2.52 -27.07
C GLU A 29 53.80 2.73 -28.39
N LEU A 30 54.10 1.90 -29.40
CA LEU A 30 53.45 1.98 -30.71
C LEU A 30 51.98 1.52 -30.65
N ILE A 31 51.68 0.50 -29.85
CA ILE A 31 50.31 0.02 -29.66
C ILE A 31 49.47 1.07 -28.92
N GLU A 32 50.04 1.70 -27.89
CA GLU A 32 49.37 2.75 -27.13
C GLU A 32 49.06 3.98 -27.99
N GLU A 33 50.01 4.41 -28.84
CA GLU A 33 49.80 5.53 -29.76
C GLU A 33 48.64 5.25 -30.74
N GLU A 34 48.60 4.06 -31.32
CA GLU A 34 47.57 3.68 -32.29
C GLU A 34 46.20 3.44 -31.63
N VAL A 35 46.17 2.99 -30.37
CA VAL A 35 44.95 2.91 -29.55
C VAL A 35 44.43 4.32 -29.22
N ALA A 36 45.30 5.27 -28.90
CA ALA A 36 44.91 6.66 -28.65
C ALA A 36 44.28 7.30 -29.90
N LYS A 37 44.83 7.03 -31.09
CA LYS A 37 44.24 7.45 -32.38
C LYS A 37 42.85 6.83 -32.60
N LEU A 38 42.69 5.53 -32.31
CA LEU A 38 41.39 4.85 -32.40
C LEU A 38 40.34 5.47 -31.46
N LEU A 39 40.72 5.79 -30.21
CA LEU A 39 39.81 6.40 -29.25
C LEU A 39 39.38 7.81 -29.67
N LYS A 40 40.29 8.60 -30.23
CA LYS A 40 39.96 9.92 -30.80
C LYS A 40 38.98 9.81 -31.96
N LEU A 41 39.18 8.87 -32.88
CA LEU A 41 38.26 8.62 -34.00
C LEU A 41 36.87 8.17 -33.51
N LYS A 42 36.82 7.30 -32.48
CA LYS A 42 35.54 6.88 -31.88
C LYS A 42 34.81 8.03 -31.18
N ALA A 43 35.55 8.94 -30.53
CA ALA A 43 34.95 10.11 -29.87
C ALA A 43 34.30 11.06 -30.90
N GLN A 44 34.90 11.20 -32.09
CA GLN A 44 34.34 11.98 -33.19
C GLN A 44 33.07 11.37 -33.81
N LEU A 45 32.88 10.05 -33.67
CA LEU A 45 31.72 9.34 -34.22
C LEU A 45 30.44 9.56 -33.42
N GLY A 46 30.54 10.07 -32.19
CA GLY A 46 29.42 10.24 -31.27
C GLY A 46 28.78 8.92 -30.83
N PRO A 47 27.79 8.96 -29.93
CA PRO A 47 27.00 7.78 -29.58
C PRO A 47 26.25 7.26 -30.83
N ASP A 48 26.27 5.94 -31.01
CA ASP A 48 25.63 5.29 -32.15
C ASP A 48 24.10 5.34 -32.03
N GLU A 49 23.48 6.41 -32.55
CA GLU A 49 22.02 6.60 -32.57
C GLU A 49 21.27 5.45 -33.28
N SER A 50 21.96 4.64 -34.10
CA SER A 50 21.38 3.49 -34.81
C SER A 50 21.10 2.28 -33.91
N LYS A 51 21.57 2.32 -32.66
CA LYS A 51 21.27 1.33 -31.62
C LYS A 51 20.63 1.98 -30.42
N GLN A 52 19.41 2.52 -30.58
CA GLN A 52 18.49 2.56 -29.44
C GLN A 52 18.27 1.12 -28.97
N LYS A 53 19.10 0.67 -28.04
CA LYS A 53 18.99 -0.64 -27.41
C LYS A 53 17.66 -0.62 -26.67
N PHE A 54 16.64 -1.24 -27.26
CA PHE A 54 15.30 -1.30 -26.68
C PHE A 54 15.43 -1.83 -25.24
N VAL A 55 15.09 -0.97 -24.27
CA VAL A 55 15.16 -1.31 -22.85
C VAL A 55 13.77 -1.74 -22.42
N LEU A 56 13.62 -3.02 -22.10
CA LEU A 56 12.43 -3.53 -21.45
C LEU A 56 12.34 -2.92 -20.05
N LYS A 57 11.38 -2.00 -19.86
CA LYS A 57 11.07 -1.38 -18.58
C LYS A 57 9.60 -0.97 -18.55
N THR A 58 9.05 -0.86 -17.36
CA THR A 58 7.75 -0.24 -17.15
C THR A 58 7.82 1.27 -17.40
N PRO A 59 6.69 1.93 -17.72
CA PRO A 59 6.59 3.38 -17.73
C PRO A 59 7.08 4.00 -16.40
N LYS A 60 7.68 5.19 -16.47
CA LYS A 60 8.19 5.89 -15.27
C LYS A 60 7.05 6.11 -14.28
N GLY A 61 7.26 5.73 -13.02
CA GLY A 61 6.26 5.84 -11.95
C GLY A 61 5.32 4.63 -11.84
N THR A 62 5.50 3.61 -12.67
CA THR A 62 4.72 2.35 -12.60
C THR A 62 5.62 1.16 -12.31
N ARG A 63 5.06 0.11 -11.72
CA ARG A 63 5.76 -1.14 -11.41
C ARG A 63 4.86 -2.33 -11.67
N ASP A 64 5.47 -3.47 -11.95
CA ASP A 64 4.79 -4.76 -11.92
C ASP A 64 4.64 -5.22 -10.47
N TYR A 65 3.59 -6.00 -10.21
CA TYR A 65 3.42 -6.69 -8.94
C TYR A 65 3.73 -8.17 -9.14
N SER A 66 4.78 -8.66 -8.47
CA SER A 66 5.15 -10.07 -8.48
C SER A 66 4.11 -10.93 -7.73
N PRO A 67 4.08 -12.26 -7.93
CA PRO A 67 3.16 -13.14 -7.20
C PRO A 67 3.23 -12.99 -5.67
N ARG A 68 4.43 -12.76 -5.12
CA ARG A 68 4.64 -12.50 -3.70
C ARG A 68 3.99 -11.20 -3.25
N GLN A 69 4.16 -10.14 -4.01
CA GLN A 69 3.54 -8.85 -3.73
C GLN A 69 2.02 -8.92 -3.88
N MET A 70 1.51 -9.65 -4.87
CA MET A 70 0.08 -9.88 -5.04
C MET A 70 -0.54 -10.61 -3.85
N ALA A 71 0.12 -11.65 -3.31
CA ALA A 71 -0.35 -12.34 -2.11
C ALA A 71 -0.47 -11.39 -0.90
N VAL A 72 0.48 -10.46 -0.73
CA VAL A 72 0.41 -9.41 0.31
C VAL A 72 -0.77 -8.47 0.04
N ARG A 73 -0.93 -8.01 -1.20
CA ARG A 73 -2.02 -7.09 -1.59
C ARG A 73 -3.39 -7.71 -1.34
N GLU A 74 -3.59 -8.95 -1.77
CA GLU A 74 -4.85 -9.68 -1.57
C GLU A 74 -5.18 -9.81 -0.08
N LYS A 75 -4.19 -10.15 0.76
CA LYS A 75 -4.39 -10.24 2.21
C LYS A 75 -4.79 -8.90 2.84
N VAL A 76 -4.16 -7.81 2.41
CA VAL A 76 -4.48 -6.45 2.90
C VAL A 76 -5.88 -6.02 2.42
N PHE A 77 -6.18 -6.20 1.14
CA PHE A 77 -7.49 -5.86 0.59
C PHE A 77 -8.61 -6.69 1.22
N ASP A 78 -8.40 -7.97 1.48
CA ASP A 78 -9.40 -8.80 2.16
C ASP A 78 -9.75 -8.26 3.55
N ILE A 79 -8.77 -7.77 4.33
CA ILE A 79 -9.03 -7.14 5.64
C ILE A 79 -9.87 -5.87 5.47
N ILE A 80 -9.50 -5.00 4.51
CA ILE A 80 -10.19 -3.74 4.23
C ILE A 80 -11.63 -4.01 3.78
N ILE A 81 -11.81 -4.86 2.77
CA ILE A 81 -13.11 -5.19 2.19
C ILE A 81 -14.02 -5.87 3.22
N ARG A 82 -13.48 -6.74 4.08
CA ARG A 82 -14.27 -7.35 5.17
C ARG A 82 -14.78 -6.30 6.17
N CYS A 83 -14.00 -5.25 6.46
CA CYS A 83 -14.47 -4.14 7.29
C CYS A 83 -15.55 -3.33 6.57
N PHE A 84 -15.34 -2.93 5.31
CA PHE A 84 -16.36 -2.20 4.54
C PHE A 84 -17.68 -2.97 4.44
N LYS A 85 -17.63 -4.27 4.15
CA LYS A 85 -18.83 -5.13 4.13
C LYS A 85 -19.51 -5.26 5.49
N ARG A 86 -18.75 -5.25 6.58
CA ARG A 86 -19.30 -5.28 7.95
C ARG A 86 -20.15 -4.05 8.25
N HIS A 87 -19.76 -2.90 7.70
CA HIS A 87 -20.50 -1.65 7.77
C HIS A 87 -21.57 -1.51 6.68
N GLY A 88 -21.91 -2.60 5.97
CA GLY A 88 -22.98 -2.61 4.99
C GLY A 88 -22.70 -1.81 3.72
N ALA A 89 -21.43 -1.54 3.41
CA ALA A 89 -21.04 -0.78 2.22
C ALA A 89 -21.45 -1.51 0.93
N GLU A 90 -22.07 -0.77 0.01
CA GLU A 90 -22.16 -1.18 -1.39
C GLU A 90 -20.82 -0.93 -2.10
N VAL A 91 -20.60 -1.60 -3.23
CA VAL A 91 -19.39 -1.43 -4.05
C VAL A 91 -19.76 -0.94 -5.44
N ILE A 92 -19.07 0.09 -5.89
CA ILE A 92 -19.13 0.60 -7.26
C ILE A 92 -17.73 0.56 -7.88
N ASP A 93 -17.67 0.60 -9.21
CA ASP A 93 -16.42 0.69 -9.95
C ASP A 93 -16.54 1.80 -11.00
N THR A 94 -15.47 2.58 -11.15
CA THR A 94 -15.38 3.67 -12.13
C THR A 94 -14.14 3.47 -12.98
N PRO A 95 -14.11 3.94 -14.25
CA PRO A 95 -12.97 3.67 -15.12
C PRO A 95 -11.62 4.06 -14.48
N VAL A 96 -10.68 3.11 -14.46
CA VAL A 96 -9.23 3.23 -14.15
C VAL A 96 -8.79 3.52 -12.70
N PHE A 97 -9.66 3.74 -11.72
CA PHE A 97 -9.26 4.06 -10.34
C PHE A 97 -9.45 2.90 -9.35
N GLU A 98 -8.43 2.59 -8.53
CA GLU A 98 -8.45 1.45 -7.60
C GLU A 98 -9.33 1.70 -6.35
N LEU A 99 -10.02 0.64 -5.90
CA LEU A 99 -10.90 0.56 -4.73
C LEU A 99 -10.14 0.78 -3.40
N LYS A 100 -10.09 2.02 -2.90
CA LYS A 100 -9.43 2.36 -1.62
C LYS A 100 -10.22 3.32 -0.73
N ASP A 101 -11.39 3.71 -1.20
CA ASP A 101 -12.20 4.76 -0.62
C ASP A 101 -13.51 4.17 -0.08
N PHE A 102 -13.99 4.77 0.99
CA PHE A 102 -15.30 4.50 1.58
C PHE A 102 -15.97 5.84 1.87
N ASP A 103 -17.21 6.01 1.41
CA ASP A 103 -17.95 7.25 1.49
C ASP A 103 -19.39 7.02 1.92
N ILE A 104 -19.89 7.90 2.78
CA ILE A 104 -21.29 7.97 3.20
C ILE A 104 -21.87 9.27 2.62
N ALA A 105 -22.82 9.13 1.70
CA ALA A 105 -23.49 10.25 1.04
C ALA A 105 -24.96 10.33 1.47
N GLY A 106 -25.41 11.48 1.93
CA GLY A 106 -26.80 11.71 2.32
C GLY A 106 -26.98 12.77 3.40
N ASN A 107 -28.22 13.17 3.62
CA ASN A 107 -28.59 14.05 4.73
C ASN A 107 -28.94 13.19 5.94
N PHE A 108 -28.14 13.28 6.99
CA PHE A 108 -28.28 12.52 8.23
C PHE A 108 -28.16 13.46 9.43
N ASP A 109 -28.43 12.94 10.62
CA ASP A 109 -28.20 13.67 11.86
C ASP A 109 -26.70 13.91 12.07
N PRO A 110 -26.31 15.02 12.71
CA PRO A 110 -24.91 15.47 12.76
C PRO A 110 -23.96 14.43 13.34
N MET A 111 -22.76 14.35 12.76
CA MET A 111 -21.59 13.62 13.28
C MET A 111 -21.67 12.10 13.39
N ILE A 112 -22.85 11.48 13.22
CA ILE A 112 -22.99 10.01 13.23
C ILE A 112 -22.17 9.35 12.11
N PRO A 113 -22.33 9.69 10.81
CA PRO A 113 -21.54 9.07 9.75
C PRO A 113 -20.05 9.46 9.83
N ASP A 114 -19.74 10.66 10.32
CA ASP A 114 -18.36 11.12 10.54
C ASP A 114 -17.64 10.25 11.59
N ALA A 115 -18.33 9.91 12.68
CA ALA A 115 -17.83 8.99 13.71
C ALA A 115 -17.65 7.57 13.17
N GLU A 116 -18.56 7.10 12.31
CA GLU A 116 -18.46 5.79 11.67
C GLU A 116 -17.25 5.68 10.75
N CYS A 117 -16.94 6.73 9.97
CA CYS A 117 -15.72 6.77 9.16
C CYS A 117 -14.45 6.60 10.01
N LEU A 118 -14.36 7.29 11.15
CA LEU A 118 -13.24 7.12 12.08
C LEU A 118 -13.20 5.71 12.68
N LYS A 119 -14.36 5.11 12.99
CA LYS A 119 -14.44 3.73 13.47
C LYS A 119 -13.91 2.73 12.44
N ILE A 120 -14.34 2.83 11.18
CA ILE A 120 -13.86 2.00 10.08
C ILE A 120 -12.34 2.13 9.92
N MET A 121 -11.82 3.36 9.97
CA MET A 121 -10.38 3.61 9.91
C MET A 121 -9.63 2.88 11.04
N CYS A 122 -10.08 3.03 12.29
CA CYS A 122 -9.47 2.36 13.44
C CYS A 122 -9.57 0.83 13.36
N GLU A 123 -10.70 0.27 12.92
CA GLU A 123 -10.86 -1.18 12.74
C GLU A 123 -9.89 -1.74 11.70
N ILE A 124 -9.75 -1.08 10.55
CA ILE A 124 -8.85 -1.48 9.47
C ILE A 124 -7.41 -1.45 9.96
N LEU A 125 -6.95 -0.32 10.51
CA LEU A 125 -5.55 -0.15 10.93
C LEU A 125 -5.18 -1.13 12.04
N SER A 126 -6.09 -1.37 13.00
CA SER A 126 -5.90 -2.37 14.06
C SER A 126 -5.83 -3.79 13.50
N SER A 127 -6.73 -4.14 12.57
CA SER A 127 -6.79 -5.49 11.98
C SER A 127 -5.60 -5.80 11.06
N LEU A 128 -4.98 -4.78 10.47
CA LEU A 128 -3.76 -4.92 9.68
C LEU A 128 -2.52 -5.23 10.53
N GLN A 129 -2.54 -4.94 11.83
CA GLN A 129 -1.46 -5.18 12.80
C GLN A 129 -0.14 -4.51 12.41
N ILE A 130 -0.20 -3.29 11.88
CA ILE A 130 0.95 -2.56 11.30
C ILE A 130 1.68 -1.66 12.31
N GLY A 131 1.57 -1.96 13.60
CA GLY A 131 2.04 -1.12 14.70
C GLY A 131 0.92 -0.28 15.31
N ASP A 132 1.31 0.60 16.24
CA ASP A 132 0.37 1.55 16.83
C ASP A 132 0.15 2.74 15.89
N PHE A 133 -0.99 3.40 16.05
CA PHE A 133 -1.40 4.51 15.20
C PHE A 133 -2.17 5.55 16.01
N LEU A 134 -2.19 6.77 15.48
CA LEU A 134 -2.97 7.89 16.00
C LEU A 134 -3.76 8.50 14.84
N VAL A 135 -5.01 8.87 15.07
CA VAL A 135 -5.82 9.60 14.11
C VAL A 135 -5.90 11.06 14.57
N LYS A 136 -5.26 11.93 13.79
CA LYS A 136 -5.41 13.37 13.94
C LYS A 136 -6.74 13.80 13.36
N VAL A 137 -7.47 14.66 14.07
CA VAL A 137 -8.76 15.21 13.65
C VAL A 137 -8.70 16.73 13.78
N ASN A 138 -9.35 17.43 12.85
CA ASN A 138 -9.60 18.87 12.91
C ASN A 138 -10.90 19.18 12.15
N ASP A 139 -11.30 20.45 12.09
CA ASP A 139 -12.44 20.91 11.29
C ASP A 139 -12.07 22.15 10.47
N ARG A 140 -12.50 22.16 9.20
CA ARG A 140 -12.29 23.25 8.26
C ARG A 140 -12.74 24.60 8.80
N ARG A 141 -13.88 24.64 9.49
CA ARG A 141 -14.51 25.85 10.03
C ARG A 141 -13.76 26.38 11.25
N ILE A 142 -13.11 25.51 12.02
CA ILE A 142 -12.21 25.89 13.11
C ILE A 142 -10.99 26.59 12.53
N LEU A 143 -10.37 26.03 11.48
CA LEU A 143 -9.24 26.66 10.78
C LEU A 143 -9.60 28.05 10.22
N ASP A 144 -10.76 28.15 9.54
CA ASP A 144 -11.27 29.42 9.00
C ASP A 144 -11.45 30.47 10.11
N GLY A 145 -12.15 30.09 11.18
CA GLY A 145 -12.41 31.00 12.28
C GLY A 145 -11.14 31.41 13.03
N MET A 146 -10.23 30.47 13.28
CA MET A 146 -8.93 30.69 13.94
C MET A 146 -8.08 31.69 13.15
N PHE A 147 -7.94 31.50 11.84
CA PHE A 147 -7.17 32.43 11.01
C PHE A 147 -7.80 33.82 10.93
N ALA A 148 -9.13 33.89 10.86
CA ALA A 148 -9.85 35.16 10.89
C ALA A 148 -9.58 35.94 12.19
N ILE A 149 -9.66 35.29 13.36
CA ILE A 149 -9.41 35.96 14.66
C ILE A 149 -7.93 36.31 14.86
N CYS A 150 -7.00 35.57 14.25
CA CYS A 150 -5.58 35.90 14.29
C CYS A 150 -5.23 37.08 13.38
N GLY A 151 -6.08 37.43 12.41
CA GLY A 151 -5.91 38.57 11.50
C GLY A 151 -5.33 38.19 10.14
N VAL A 152 -5.49 36.93 9.71
CA VAL A 152 -5.15 36.51 8.35
C VAL A 152 -6.24 37.00 7.39
N SER A 153 -5.84 37.63 6.29
CA SER A 153 -6.79 38.04 5.24
C SER A 153 -7.25 36.84 4.40
N ASP A 154 -8.50 36.85 3.95
CA ASP A 154 -9.09 35.79 3.12
C ASP A 154 -8.23 35.41 1.89
N SER A 155 -7.58 36.41 1.26
CA SER A 155 -6.69 36.22 0.10
C SER A 155 -5.45 35.39 0.40
N LYS A 156 -5.02 35.34 1.66
CA LYS A 156 -3.85 34.57 2.14
C LYS A 156 -4.24 33.28 2.84
N PHE A 157 -5.53 33.01 3.03
CA PHE A 157 -6.01 31.85 3.78
C PHE A 157 -5.36 30.54 3.29
N ARG A 158 -5.48 30.25 1.99
CA ARG A 158 -4.95 29.01 1.38
C ARG A 158 -3.44 28.89 1.52
N THR A 159 -2.71 29.99 1.34
CA THR A 159 -1.25 29.96 1.39
C THR A 159 -0.77 29.77 2.83
N ILE A 160 -1.43 30.37 3.82
CA ILE A 160 -1.11 30.17 5.24
C ILE A 160 -1.44 28.74 5.69
N CYS A 161 -2.59 28.18 5.31
CA CYS A 161 -2.89 26.77 5.57
C CYS A 161 -1.81 25.83 5.03
N SER A 162 -1.32 26.08 3.81
CA SER A 162 -0.23 25.30 3.22
C SER A 162 1.09 25.43 3.99
N SER A 163 1.33 26.50 4.77
CA SER A 163 2.45 26.56 5.71
C SER A 163 2.18 25.72 6.94
N VAL A 164 1.01 25.86 7.54
CA VAL A 164 0.63 25.16 8.78
C VAL A 164 0.61 23.65 8.59
N ASP A 165 0.16 23.14 7.43
CA ASP A 165 0.17 21.70 7.12
C ASP A 165 1.58 21.08 7.13
N LYS A 166 2.64 21.88 7.02
CA LYS A 166 4.02 21.38 7.08
C LYS A 166 4.50 21.14 8.51
N LEU A 167 3.75 21.59 9.53
CA LEU A 167 4.12 21.42 10.94
C LEU A 167 4.19 19.93 11.35
N ASP A 168 3.66 19.02 10.52
CA ASP A 168 3.84 17.58 10.65
C ASP A 168 5.29 17.11 10.40
N LYS A 169 6.12 17.92 9.74
CA LYS A 169 7.49 17.58 9.29
C LYS A 169 8.55 18.59 9.66
N VAL A 170 8.18 19.85 9.84
CA VAL A 170 9.11 20.95 10.15
C VAL A 170 8.73 21.62 11.46
N SER A 171 9.69 22.30 12.09
CA SER A 171 9.43 22.99 13.35
C SER A 171 8.55 24.23 13.15
N TRP A 172 7.93 24.69 14.24
CA TRP A 172 7.15 25.91 14.24
C TRP A 172 7.95 27.14 13.79
N GLU A 173 9.23 27.23 14.18
CA GLU A 173 10.10 28.33 13.80
C GLU A 173 10.30 28.41 12.28
N GLU A 174 10.48 27.27 11.62
CA GLU A 174 10.59 27.20 10.16
C GLU A 174 9.28 27.62 9.48
N VAL A 175 8.14 27.11 9.98
CA VAL A 175 6.80 27.49 9.49
C VAL A 175 6.54 28.98 9.67
N LYS A 176 6.87 29.54 10.84
CA LYS A 176 6.74 30.96 11.15
C LYS A 176 7.61 31.81 10.21
N ASN A 177 8.86 31.41 10.01
CA ASN A 177 9.78 32.11 9.11
C ASN A 177 9.27 32.10 7.65
N GLU A 178 8.70 31.00 7.17
CA GLU A 178 8.07 30.92 5.85
C GLU A 178 6.87 31.88 5.75
N MET A 179 5.97 31.88 6.75
CA MET A 179 4.78 32.73 6.75
C MET A 179 5.15 34.22 6.72
N VAL A 180 6.15 34.63 7.49
CA VAL A 180 6.59 36.03 7.56
C VAL A 180 7.44 36.41 6.35
N GLY A 181 8.48 35.65 6.05
CA GLY A 181 9.49 35.99 5.05
C GLY A 181 9.03 35.81 3.61
N GLU A 182 8.26 34.75 3.32
CA GLU A 182 7.87 34.40 1.95
C GLU A 182 6.42 34.80 1.65
N LYS A 183 5.52 34.65 2.64
CA LYS A 183 4.07 34.92 2.46
C LYS A 183 3.64 36.31 2.93
N GLY A 184 4.57 37.08 3.50
CA GLY A 184 4.37 38.47 3.92
C GLY A 184 3.30 38.61 5.00
N LEU A 185 3.20 37.64 5.92
CA LEU A 185 2.36 37.73 7.10
C LEU A 185 3.05 38.58 8.17
N ALA A 186 2.30 39.39 8.90
CA ALA A 186 2.88 40.16 10.00
C ALA A 186 3.36 39.21 11.12
N PRO A 187 4.54 39.42 11.73
CA PRO A 187 5.07 38.54 12.78
C PRO A 187 4.09 38.32 13.94
N GLU A 188 3.35 39.35 14.34
CA GLU A 188 2.39 39.29 15.44
C GLU A 188 1.17 38.43 15.09
N VAL A 189 0.79 38.38 13.81
CA VAL A 189 -0.26 37.47 13.31
C VAL A 189 0.24 36.04 13.34
N ALA A 190 1.49 35.82 12.89
CA ALA A 190 2.10 34.50 12.91
C ALA A 190 2.23 33.96 14.35
N ASP A 191 2.64 34.80 15.31
CA ASP A 191 2.70 34.42 16.73
C ASP A 191 1.34 34.00 17.29
N ARG A 192 0.28 34.77 17.01
CA ARG A 192 -1.08 34.38 17.41
C ARG A 192 -1.55 33.07 16.77
N ILE A 193 -1.13 32.78 15.54
CA ILE A 193 -1.42 31.47 14.91
C ILE A 193 -0.70 30.38 15.69
N GLY A 194 0.57 30.59 16.06
CA GLY A 194 1.39 29.67 16.85
C GLY A 194 0.74 29.26 18.16
N ASP A 195 0.16 30.23 18.87
CA ASP A 195 -0.57 29.99 20.11
C ASP A 195 -1.66 28.92 19.95
N TYR A 196 -2.27 28.80 18.77
CA TYR A 196 -3.29 27.78 18.48
C TYR A 196 -2.76 26.53 17.80
N VAL A 197 -2.00 26.66 16.70
CA VAL A 197 -1.63 25.51 15.85
C VAL A 197 -0.63 24.55 16.51
N GLN A 198 0.03 24.99 17.58
CA GLN A 198 0.89 24.13 18.39
C GLN A 198 0.11 23.33 19.44
N GLN A 199 -1.19 23.56 19.59
CA GLN A 199 -2.04 22.81 20.53
C GLN A 199 -2.60 21.55 19.85
N HIS A 200 -2.48 20.43 20.55
CA HIS A 200 -3.15 19.17 20.23
C HIS A 200 -3.55 18.44 21.52
N GLY A 201 -4.59 17.62 21.46
CA GLY A 201 -5.10 16.90 22.63
C GLY A 201 -6.40 16.15 22.38
N GLY A 202 -7.06 15.71 23.45
CA GLY A 202 -8.37 15.05 23.35
C GLY A 202 -9.54 16.03 23.45
N VAL A 203 -10.69 15.53 23.90
CA VAL A 203 -11.92 16.32 24.11
C VAL A 203 -11.72 17.53 25.03
N SER A 204 -10.80 17.47 26.00
CA SER A 204 -10.51 18.58 26.91
C SER A 204 -10.01 19.83 26.17
N LEU A 205 -9.28 19.67 25.05
CA LEU A 205 -8.86 20.79 24.23
C LEU A 205 -10.04 21.44 23.51
N VAL A 206 -11.01 20.63 23.05
CA VAL A 206 -12.25 21.14 22.47
C VAL A 206 -13.00 22.00 23.50
N GLU A 207 -13.13 21.51 24.73
CA GLU A 207 -13.79 22.25 25.82
C GLU A 207 -13.05 23.53 26.20
N GLN A 208 -11.71 23.50 26.23
CA GLN A 208 -10.89 24.68 26.45
C GLN A 208 -11.11 25.74 25.37
N LEU A 209 -11.11 25.34 24.09
CA LEU A 209 -11.29 26.27 22.96
C LEU A 209 -12.73 26.79 22.84
N LEU A 210 -13.74 26.05 23.32
CA LEU A 210 -15.11 26.56 23.47
C LEU A 210 -15.18 27.72 24.47
N GLN A 211 -14.27 27.77 25.46
CA GLN A 211 -14.16 28.87 26.42
C GLN A 211 -13.20 29.98 25.99
N ASP A 212 -12.52 29.84 24.83
CA ASP A 212 -11.59 30.87 24.34
C ASP A 212 -12.36 32.16 24.01
N PRO A 213 -12.03 33.31 24.62
CA PRO A 213 -12.80 34.56 24.46
C PRO A 213 -12.83 35.13 23.04
N LYS A 214 -11.85 34.78 22.19
CA LYS A 214 -11.77 35.24 20.79
C LYS A 214 -12.42 34.23 19.86
N LEU A 215 -12.09 32.94 20.01
CA LEU A 215 -12.56 31.89 19.12
C LEU A 215 -14.06 31.63 19.28
N SER A 216 -14.59 31.72 20.50
CA SER A 216 -16.03 31.59 20.79
C SER A 216 -16.91 32.68 20.15
N GLN A 217 -16.32 33.82 19.76
CA GLN A 217 -17.05 34.88 19.05
C GLN A 217 -17.16 34.61 17.54
N ASN A 218 -16.36 33.67 17.00
CA ASN A 218 -16.44 33.30 15.61
C ASN A 218 -17.47 32.17 15.43
N LYS A 219 -18.57 32.49 14.72
CA LYS A 219 -19.68 31.54 14.49
C LYS A 219 -19.22 30.22 13.84
N GLN A 220 -18.33 30.28 12.86
CA GLN A 220 -17.85 29.08 12.15
C GLN A 220 -17.01 28.18 13.07
N ALA A 221 -16.08 28.77 13.82
CA ALA A 221 -15.29 28.01 14.79
C ALA A 221 -16.17 27.40 15.88
N LEU A 222 -17.19 28.12 16.35
CA LEU A 222 -18.11 27.62 17.38
C LEU A 222 -18.93 26.42 16.88
N GLU A 223 -19.44 26.47 15.65
CA GLU A 223 -20.12 25.34 15.00
C GLU A 223 -19.18 24.13 14.85
N GLY A 224 -17.95 24.36 14.36
CA GLY A 224 -16.95 23.30 14.21
C GLY A 224 -16.55 22.66 15.54
N LEU A 225 -16.35 23.46 16.59
CA LEU A 225 -16.04 22.95 17.93
C LEU A 225 -17.23 22.20 18.56
N GLY A 226 -18.46 22.66 18.31
CA GLY A 226 -19.68 21.96 18.73
C GLY A 226 -19.80 20.58 18.08
N ASP A 227 -19.54 20.51 16.77
CA ASP A 227 -19.52 19.25 16.03
C ASP A 227 -18.40 18.32 16.50
N LEU A 228 -17.19 18.83 16.74
CA LEU A 228 -16.11 18.02 17.33
C LEU A 228 -16.46 17.51 18.73
N LYS A 229 -17.10 18.33 19.57
CA LYS A 229 -17.57 17.88 20.89
C LYS A 229 -18.53 16.69 20.76
N LEU A 230 -19.53 16.80 19.90
CA LEU A 230 -20.48 15.72 19.62
C LEU A 230 -19.79 14.48 19.03
N LEU A 231 -18.83 14.70 18.13
CA LEU A 231 -18.03 13.63 17.55
C LEU A 231 -17.27 12.85 18.65
N PHE A 232 -16.59 13.53 19.58
CA PHE A 232 -15.90 12.87 20.69
C PHE A 232 -16.86 12.04 21.56
N GLU A 233 -18.08 12.50 21.81
CA GLU A 233 -19.10 11.71 22.53
C GLU A 233 -19.38 10.38 21.82
N TYR A 234 -19.53 10.39 20.49
CA TYR A 234 -19.75 9.17 19.71
C TYR A 234 -18.51 8.28 19.64
N LEU A 235 -17.31 8.87 19.54
CA LEU A 235 -16.05 8.11 19.51
C LEU A 235 -15.78 7.38 20.84
N THR A 236 -16.16 7.98 21.97
CA THR A 236 -16.14 7.30 23.28
C THR A 236 -17.13 6.13 23.32
N LEU A 237 -18.34 6.29 22.77
CA LEU A 237 -19.30 5.18 22.67
C LEU A 237 -18.80 4.04 21.76
N PHE A 238 -18.05 4.37 20.72
CA PHE A 238 -17.38 3.39 19.85
C PHE A 238 -16.09 2.81 20.44
N GLY A 239 -15.64 3.31 21.60
CA GLY A 239 -14.45 2.86 22.32
C GLY A 239 -13.17 3.08 21.53
N ILE A 240 -13.04 4.24 20.87
CA ILE A 240 -11.87 4.60 20.05
C ILE A 240 -11.35 6.01 20.35
N ASP A 241 -11.89 6.71 21.35
CA ASP A 241 -11.49 8.08 21.70
C ASP A 241 -10.03 8.21 22.13
N ASP A 242 -9.43 7.14 22.66
CA ASP A 242 -8.01 7.04 23.00
C ASP A 242 -7.07 7.10 21.78
N LYS A 243 -7.59 6.80 20.59
CA LYS A 243 -6.84 6.84 19.32
C LYS A 243 -6.94 8.17 18.59
N ILE A 244 -7.65 9.14 19.15
CA ILE A 244 -8.03 10.37 18.46
C ILE A 244 -7.34 11.56 19.11
N SER A 245 -6.61 12.33 18.30
CA SER A 245 -6.00 13.58 18.71
C SER A 245 -6.62 14.72 17.90
N PHE A 246 -7.31 15.63 18.58
CA PHE A 246 -7.68 16.92 18.02
C PHE A 246 -6.40 17.75 17.86
N ASP A 247 -6.01 18.03 16.63
CA ASP A 247 -4.74 18.66 16.28
C ASP A 247 -4.98 19.83 15.32
N LEU A 248 -4.76 21.06 15.81
CA LEU A 248 -5.06 22.29 15.05
C LEU A 248 -4.08 22.52 13.89
N SER A 249 -2.95 21.79 13.85
CA SER A 249 -2.00 21.85 12.75
C SER A 249 -2.48 21.10 11.50
N LEU A 250 -3.46 20.20 11.62
CA LEU A 250 -3.97 19.42 10.51
C LEU A 250 -4.80 20.29 9.56
N ALA A 251 -4.23 20.66 8.41
CA ALA A 251 -4.82 21.58 7.44
C ALA A 251 -4.75 21.05 5.99
N ARG A 252 -5.15 19.78 5.77
CA ARG A 252 -5.10 19.10 4.45
C ARG A 252 -6.38 19.24 3.64
N GLY A 253 -6.25 19.10 2.31
CA GLY A 253 -7.39 18.90 1.40
C GLY A 253 -8.43 20.03 1.36
N LEU A 254 -8.00 21.27 1.63
CA LEU A 254 -8.89 22.42 1.85
C LEU A 254 -9.65 22.90 0.61
N ASP A 255 -9.37 22.32 -0.56
CA ASP A 255 -10.08 22.62 -1.79
C ASP A 255 -11.51 22.07 -1.78
N TYR A 256 -11.78 21.01 -1.01
CA TYR A 256 -13.10 20.35 -1.02
C TYR A 256 -13.68 20.02 0.36
N TYR A 257 -12.87 19.92 1.42
CA TYR A 257 -13.42 19.70 2.76
C TYR A 257 -14.18 20.91 3.30
N THR A 258 -15.33 20.66 3.92
CA THR A 258 -16.26 21.67 4.46
C THR A 258 -16.55 21.50 5.96
N GLY A 259 -16.15 20.38 6.56
CA GLY A 259 -16.31 20.08 7.97
C GLY A 259 -15.08 19.38 8.54
N VAL A 260 -15.27 18.24 9.19
CA VAL A 260 -14.17 17.45 9.77
C VAL A 260 -13.14 17.04 8.72
N ILE A 261 -11.88 16.97 9.16
CA ILE A 261 -10.73 16.51 8.40
C ILE A 261 -9.96 15.57 9.34
N TYR A 262 -9.50 14.45 8.82
CA TYR A 262 -8.73 13.50 9.62
C TYR A 262 -7.62 12.82 8.84
N GLU A 263 -6.58 12.45 9.56
CA GLU A 263 -5.40 11.78 9.05
C GLU A 263 -4.87 10.78 10.08
N ALA A 264 -4.76 9.51 9.68
CA ALA A 264 -4.11 8.50 10.50
C ALA A 264 -2.62 8.45 10.20
N VAL A 265 -1.82 8.50 11.26
CA VAL A 265 -0.36 8.36 11.22
C VAL A 265 0.06 7.13 12.01
N LEU A 266 1.04 6.40 11.49
CA LEU A 266 1.68 5.34 12.28
C LEU A 266 2.62 5.95 13.30
N LEU A 267 2.63 5.37 14.49
CA LEU A 267 3.49 5.78 15.58
C LEU A 267 4.74 4.90 15.60
N GLN A 268 5.90 5.52 15.76
CA GLN A 268 7.11 4.80 16.07
C GLN A 268 7.11 4.42 17.55
N THR A 269 7.53 3.20 17.85
CA THR A 269 7.79 2.80 19.24
C THR A 269 8.88 3.73 19.80
N PRO A 270 8.66 4.42 20.93
CA PRO A 270 9.65 5.31 21.52
C PRO A 270 10.96 4.55 21.73
N ALA A 271 12.09 5.13 21.32
CA ALA A 271 13.40 4.54 21.58
C ALA A 271 13.75 4.60 23.07
N GLN A 272 13.12 5.52 23.82
CA GLN A 272 13.33 5.75 25.24
C GLN A 272 12.00 6.02 25.97
N ALA A 273 11.93 5.67 27.26
CA ALA A 273 10.75 5.93 28.09
C ALA A 273 10.63 7.44 28.38
N GLY A 274 9.53 8.06 27.94
CA GLY A 274 9.23 9.49 28.13
C GLY A 274 9.27 10.35 26.86
N GLU A 275 9.63 9.78 25.72
CA GLU A 275 9.48 10.45 24.41
C GLU A 275 8.05 10.27 23.87
N GLU A 276 7.46 11.33 23.33
CA GLU A 276 6.18 11.22 22.63
C GLU A 276 6.34 10.40 21.34
N PRO A 277 5.34 9.59 20.97
CA PRO A 277 5.41 8.79 19.76
C PRO A 277 5.57 9.67 18.51
N LEU A 278 6.69 9.51 17.80
CA LEU A 278 6.95 10.22 16.54
C LEU A 278 6.11 9.60 15.41
N GLY A 279 5.42 10.45 14.64
CA GLY A 279 4.65 10.05 13.47
C GLY A 279 5.57 9.64 12.30
N VAL A 280 5.48 8.38 11.85
CA VAL A 280 6.32 7.83 10.77
C VAL A 280 5.71 8.06 9.37
N GLY A 281 4.48 8.58 9.34
CA GLY A 281 3.81 9.02 8.13
C GLY A 281 2.35 8.56 8.03
N SER A 282 1.59 9.31 7.22
CA SER A 282 0.16 9.11 6.96
C SER A 282 -0.16 7.78 6.27
N VAL A 283 -1.15 7.05 6.76
CA VAL A 283 -1.61 5.76 6.20
C VAL A 283 -3.08 5.75 5.84
N ALA A 284 -3.85 6.75 6.28
CA ALA A 284 -5.21 7.00 5.85
C ALA A 284 -5.55 8.48 6.05
N ALA A 285 -6.50 8.99 5.27
CA ALA A 285 -6.99 10.36 5.41
C ALA A 285 -8.45 10.43 4.98
N GLY A 286 -9.14 11.50 5.35
CA GLY A 286 -10.51 11.74 4.92
C GLY A 286 -11.12 12.98 5.57
N GLY A 287 -12.42 13.11 5.41
CA GLY A 287 -13.17 14.24 5.95
C GLY A 287 -14.54 14.43 5.30
N ARG A 288 -15.22 15.49 5.70
CA ARG A 288 -16.55 15.89 5.21
C ARG A 288 -16.45 16.93 4.09
N TYR A 289 -17.19 16.74 3.00
CA TYR A 289 -17.11 17.54 1.77
C TYR A 289 -18.48 17.78 1.09
N ASP A 290 -19.36 18.53 1.76
CA ASP A 290 -20.78 18.65 1.37
C ASP A 290 -21.04 19.43 0.08
N GLY A 291 -20.02 20.11 -0.45
CA GLY A 291 -20.12 20.94 -1.66
C GLY A 291 -19.86 20.18 -2.97
N LEU A 292 -19.17 19.04 -2.93
CA LEU A 292 -18.54 18.45 -4.12
C LEU A 292 -19.58 17.92 -5.12
N VAL A 293 -20.57 17.16 -4.65
CA VAL A 293 -21.64 16.61 -5.51
C VAL A 293 -22.46 17.72 -6.17
N GLY A 294 -22.69 18.82 -5.43
CA GLY A 294 -23.44 19.98 -5.94
C GLY A 294 -22.77 20.68 -7.13
N MET A 295 -21.47 20.49 -7.34
CA MET A 295 -20.77 21.02 -8.52
C MET A 295 -21.12 20.28 -9.81
N PHE A 296 -21.59 19.04 -9.71
CA PHE A 296 -21.96 18.19 -10.85
C PHE A 296 -23.47 18.09 -11.06
N ASP A 297 -24.28 18.38 -10.03
CA ASP A 297 -25.74 18.43 -10.17
C ASP A 297 -26.17 19.69 -10.96
N PRO A 298 -26.93 19.56 -12.07
CA PRO A 298 -27.34 20.71 -12.87
C PRO A 298 -28.20 21.74 -12.13
N LYS A 299 -28.82 21.36 -11.01
CA LYS A 299 -29.64 22.24 -10.16
C LYS A 299 -28.89 22.72 -8.93
N GLY A 300 -27.61 22.37 -8.78
CA GLY A 300 -26.79 22.71 -7.62
C GLY A 300 -27.28 22.08 -6.32
N ARG A 301 -28.00 20.96 -6.38
CA ARG A 301 -28.48 20.28 -5.17
C ARG A 301 -27.29 19.75 -4.38
N LYS A 302 -27.16 20.19 -3.13
CA LYS A 302 -26.15 19.68 -2.21
C LYS A 302 -26.52 18.26 -1.75
N VAL A 303 -25.53 17.39 -1.75
CA VAL A 303 -25.58 16.07 -1.13
C VAL A 303 -24.41 16.03 -0.16
N PRO A 304 -24.66 16.08 1.16
CA PRO A 304 -23.59 15.99 2.14
C PRO A 304 -22.87 14.66 2.02
N CYS A 305 -21.54 14.69 2.13
CA CYS A 305 -20.70 13.51 2.00
C CYS A 305 -19.60 13.55 3.04
N VAL A 306 -19.29 12.40 3.61
CA VAL A 306 -18.10 12.18 4.46
C VAL A 306 -17.48 10.85 4.06
N GLY A 307 -16.16 10.78 4.07
CA GLY A 307 -15.48 9.56 3.64
C GLY A 307 -14.02 9.49 4.03
N LEU A 308 -13.42 8.35 3.76
CA LEU A 308 -12.04 8.03 4.08
C LEU A 308 -11.37 7.30 2.91
N SER A 309 -10.06 7.47 2.83
CA SER A 309 -9.19 6.78 1.89
C SER A 309 -8.04 6.12 2.63
N ILE A 310 -7.78 4.85 2.33
CA ILE A 310 -6.68 4.09 2.91
C ILE A 310 -5.46 4.12 1.97
N GLY A 311 -4.32 4.61 2.48
CA GLY A 311 -3.04 4.66 1.79
C GLY A 311 -2.36 3.30 1.67
N VAL A 312 -2.96 2.37 0.92
CA VAL A 312 -2.54 0.96 0.88
C VAL A 312 -1.12 0.72 0.37
N GLU A 313 -0.55 1.59 -0.47
CA GLU A 313 0.82 1.40 -0.99
C GLU A 313 1.86 1.35 0.13
N ARG A 314 1.72 2.22 1.14
CA ARG A 314 2.58 2.22 2.33
C ARG A 314 2.32 0.99 3.19
N ILE A 315 1.05 0.61 3.33
CA ILE A 315 0.64 -0.57 4.11
C ILE A 315 1.21 -1.86 3.50
N PHE A 316 1.21 -2.00 2.17
CA PHE A 316 1.79 -3.16 1.49
C PHE A 316 3.26 -3.33 1.84
N SER A 317 4.04 -2.25 1.80
CA SER A 317 5.46 -2.29 2.16
C SER A 317 5.69 -2.67 3.62
N ILE A 318 4.88 -2.17 4.54
CA ILE A 318 5.00 -2.48 5.97
C ILE A 318 4.65 -3.95 6.23
N VAL A 319 3.56 -4.44 5.64
CA VAL A 319 3.14 -5.84 5.79
C VAL A 319 4.17 -6.79 5.17
N GLU A 320 4.73 -6.45 4.00
CA GLU A 320 5.78 -7.22 3.34
C GLU A 320 7.05 -7.31 4.22
N GLN A 321 7.51 -6.18 4.76
CA GLN A 321 8.66 -6.14 5.68
C GLN A 321 8.44 -6.94 6.97
N ARG A 322 7.22 -6.87 7.55
CA ARG A 322 6.88 -7.64 8.74
C ARG A 322 6.92 -9.15 8.47
N LEU A 323 6.36 -9.58 7.35
CA LEU A 323 6.37 -11.01 6.96
C LEU A 323 7.79 -11.51 6.69
N GLU A 324 8.65 -10.65 6.13
CA GLU A 324 10.08 -10.94 5.96
C GLU A 324 10.80 -11.10 7.29
N ALA A 325 10.53 -10.22 8.26
CA ALA A 325 11.15 -10.27 9.58
C ALA A 325 10.77 -11.51 10.41
N LEU A 326 9.57 -12.07 10.16
CA LEU A 326 9.11 -13.31 10.82
C LEU A 326 9.67 -14.58 10.16
N GLU A 327 10.43 -14.46 9.07
CA GLU A 327 10.87 -15.59 8.23
C GLU A 327 9.72 -16.49 7.76
N GLU A 328 8.49 -15.96 7.76
CA GLU A 328 7.31 -16.68 7.32
C GLU A 328 7.28 -16.75 5.80
N LYS A 329 7.21 -17.97 5.27
CA LYS A 329 7.11 -18.19 3.84
C LYS A 329 5.73 -17.78 3.33
N ILE A 330 5.67 -16.67 2.60
CA ILE A 330 4.46 -16.23 1.90
C ILE A 330 4.19 -17.18 0.75
N ARG A 331 3.10 -17.94 0.83
CA ARG A 331 2.63 -18.76 -0.28
C ARG A 331 2.06 -17.87 -1.38
N THR A 332 2.40 -18.18 -2.63
CA THR A 332 1.88 -17.49 -3.82
C THR A 332 0.85 -18.31 -4.58
N THR A 333 0.51 -19.49 -4.05
CA THR A 333 -0.53 -20.39 -4.56
C THR A 333 -1.29 -20.99 -3.39
N GLU A 334 -2.53 -21.42 -3.65
CA GLU A 334 -3.41 -22.02 -2.64
C GLU A 334 -3.50 -23.54 -2.76
N THR A 335 -2.58 -24.17 -3.51
CA THR A 335 -2.58 -25.61 -3.79
C THR A 335 -2.53 -26.43 -2.50
N GLN A 336 -3.50 -27.32 -2.35
CA GLN A 336 -3.69 -28.16 -1.18
C GLN A 336 -2.91 -29.47 -1.28
N VAL A 337 -2.80 -30.04 -2.49
CA VAL A 337 -2.17 -31.34 -2.70
C VAL A 337 -1.47 -31.42 -4.05
N LEU A 338 -0.29 -32.04 -4.09
CA LEU A 338 0.37 -32.44 -5.33
C LEU A 338 0.09 -33.92 -5.61
N VAL A 339 -0.41 -34.25 -6.79
CA VAL A 339 -0.53 -35.63 -7.27
C VAL A 339 0.82 -36.09 -7.83
N ALA A 340 1.37 -37.14 -7.23
CA ALA A 340 2.72 -37.61 -7.48
C ALA A 340 2.79 -39.11 -7.72
N SER A 341 3.90 -39.57 -8.29
CA SER A 341 4.25 -40.99 -8.31
C SER A 341 5.77 -41.16 -8.34
N ALA A 342 6.27 -42.24 -7.75
CA ALA A 342 7.69 -42.61 -7.82
C ALA A 342 8.01 -43.51 -9.03
N GLN A 343 7.04 -44.33 -9.43
CA GLN A 343 7.16 -45.27 -10.54
C GLN A 343 6.93 -44.57 -11.90
N LYS A 344 7.37 -45.24 -12.97
CA LYS A 344 7.23 -44.78 -14.35
C LYS A 344 5.88 -45.20 -14.92
N LYS A 345 5.47 -44.59 -16.05
CA LYS A 345 4.23 -44.93 -16.81
C LYS A 345 2.93 -44.77 -16.01
N LEU A 346 2.92 -43.84 -15.05
CA LEU A 346 1.73 -43.49 -14.26
C LEU A 346 1.28 -42.06 -14.56
N LEU A 347 1.52 -41.52 -15.76
CA LEU A 347 1.06 -40.15 -16.06
C LEU A 347 -0.46 -40.12 -16.18
N GLU A 348 -1.02 -41.09 -16.90
CA GLU A 348 -2.44 -41.24 -17.17
C GLU A 348 -3.24 -41.36 -15.85
N GLU A 349 -2.73 -42.13 -14.89
CA GLU A 349 -3.34 -42.26 -13.56
C GLU A 349 -3.23 -40.98 -12.73
N ARG A 350 -2.11 -40.25 -12.82
CA ARG A 350 -1.98 -38.92 -12.18
C ARG A 350 -2.94 -37.91 -12.80
N LEU A 351 -3.10 -37.91 -14.12
CA LEU A 351 -4.05 -37.04 -14.84
C LEU A 351 -5.50 -37.36 -14.46
N LYS A 352 -5.83 -38.65 -14.31
CA LYS A 352 -7.15 -39.06 -13.85
C LYS A 352 -7.42 -38.57 -12.42
N LEU A 353 -6.50 -38.83 -11.49
CA LEU A 353 -6.69 -38.45 -10.09
C LEU A 353 -6.74 -36.93 -9.89
N VAL A 354 -5.86 -36.16 -10.56
CA VAL A 354 -5.86 -34.70 -10.42
C VAL A 354 -7.16 -34.09 -10.96
N SER A 355 -7.73 -34.65 -12.04
CA SER A 355 -9.04 -34.24 -12.56
C SER A 355 -10.15 -34.54 -11.56
N GLU A 356 -10.18 -35.74 -10.97
CA GLU A 356 -11.17 -36.10 -9.94
C GLU A 356 -11.11 -35.14 -8.73
N LEU A 357 -9.89 -34.72 -8.33
CA LEU A 357 -9.70 -33.75 -7.26
C LEU A 357 -10.20 -32.36 -7.66
N TRP A 358 -9.93 -31.90 -8.90
CA TRP A 358 -10.46 -30.63 -9.39
C TRP A 358 -11.99 -30.63 -9.50
N ASP A 359 -12.59 -31.71 -9.99
CA ASP A 359 -14.04 -31.89 -10.08
C ASP A 359 -14.70 -31.86 -8.68
N ALA A 360 -13.95 -32.27 -7.65
CA ALA A 360 -14.35 -32.20 -6.25
C ALA A 360 -14.05 -30.84 -5.56
N GLY A 361 -13.53 -29.86 -6.30
CA GLY A 361 -13.20 -28.52 -5.80
C GLY A 361 -11.90 -28.44 -4.99
N ILE A 362 -11.06 -29.48 -5.02
CA ILE A 362 -9.74 -29.48 -4.38
C ILE A 362 -8.72 -28.79 -5.27
N LYS A 363 -7.94 -27.89 -4.68
CA LYS A 363 -6.84 -27.19 -5.36
C LYS A 363 -5.65 -28.16 -5.49
N ALA A 364 -5.63 -28.94 -6.56
CA ALA A 364 -4.59 -29.94 -6.81
C ALA A 364 -3.65 -29.52 -7.95
N GLU A 365 -2.42 -30.04 -7.94
CA GLU A 365 -1.46 -29.89 -9.05
C GLU A 365 -0.76 -31.22 -9.36
N LEU A 366 -0.11 -31.31 -10.52
CA LEU A 366 0.87 -32.35 -10.83
C LEU A 366 2.03 -31.75 -11.61
N LEU A 367 3.22 -32.34 -11.50
CA LEU A 367 4.34 -31.93 -12.37
C LEU A 367 4.10 -32.36 -13.82
N TYR A 368 4.31 -31.45 -14.76
CA TYR A 368 4.20 -31.69 -16.22
C TYR A 368 5.39 -32.50 -16.77
N LYS A 369 5.58 -33.71 -16.23
CA LYS A 369 6.59 -34.68 -16.64
C LYS A 369 5.93 -36.05 -16.70
N LYS A 370 6.28 -36.84 -17.72
CA LYS A 370 5.80 -38.23 -17.85
C LYS A 370 6.25 -39.09 -16.67
N ASN A 371 7.52 -38.99 -16.29
CA ASN A 371 8.15 -39.81 -15.25
C ASN A 371 8.97 -38.93 -14.28
N PRO A 372 8.32 -38.13 -13.41
CA PRO A 372 9.02 -37.30 -12.44
C PRO A 372 9.69 -38.18 -11.35
N LYS A 373 10.83 -37.74 -10.83
CA LYS A 373 11.41 -38.35 -9.62
C LYS A 373 10.61 -37.90 -8.40
N LEU A 374 10.38 -38.79 -7.43
CA LEU A 374 9.65 -38.44 -6.20
C LEU A 374 10.33 -37.31 -5.42
N LEU A 375 11.65 -37.34 -5.33
CA LEU A 375 12.43 -36.28 -4.66
C LEU A 375 12.11 -34.89 -5.23
N ASN A 376 12.13 -34.73 -6.55
CA ASN A 376 11.85 -33.44 -7.20
C ASN A 376 10.40 -32.97 -6.97
N GLN A 377 9.45 -33.91 -6.82
CA GLN A 377 8.05 -33.60 -6.51
C GLN A 377 7.91 -33.10 -5.08
N LEU A 378 8.59 -33.73 -4.12
CA LEU A 378 8.61 -33.30 -2.72
C LEU A 378 9.30 -31.93 -2.57
N GLN A 379 10.44 -31.72 -3.24
CA GLN A 379 11.14 -30.44 -3.27
C GLN A 379 10.26 -29.32 -3.82
N TYR A 380 9.51 -29.58 -4.90
CA TYR A 380 8.55 -28.63 -5.43
C TYR A 380 7.48 -28.25 -4.39
N CYS A 381 6.96 -29.21 -3.63
CA CYS A 381 6.01 -28.92 -2.55
C CYS A 381 6.63 -28.11 -1.42
N GLU A 382 7.86 -28.43 -1.00
CA GLU A 382 8.60 -27.67 0.01
C GLU A 382 8.83 -26.22 -0.45
N GLU A 383 9.17 -26.02 -1.73
CA GLU A 383 9.38 -24.73 -2.37
C GLU A 383 8.08 -23.92 -2.56
N ALA A 384 6.96 -24.56 -2.90
CA ALA A 384 5.66 -23.89 -3.07
C ALA A 384 4.81 -23.79 -1.79
N GLY A 385 5.23 -24.47 -0.72
CA GLY A 385 4.47 -24.57 0.53
C GLY A 385 3.22 -25.45 0.43
N ILE A 386 3.18 -26.41 -0.49
CA ILE A 386 2.06 -27.35 -0.65
C ILE A 386 2.09 -28.34 0.53
N PRO A 387 1.01 -28.50 1.31
CA PRO A 387 1.06 -29.27 2.55
C PRO A 387 1.00 -30.78 2.34
N LEU A 388 0.39 -31.26 1.26
CA LEU A 388 0.12 -32.69 1.04
C LEU A 388 0.62 -33.18 -0.32
N VAL A 389 0.96 -34.47 -0.38
CA VAL A 389 1.27 -35.18 -1.63
C VAL A 389 0.45 -36.47 -1.69
N ALA A 390 -0.34 -36.63 -2.74
CA ALA A 390 -1.08 -37.84 -3.05
C ALA A 390 -0.24 -38.73 -3.99
N ILE A 391 0.37 -39.78 -3.45
CA ILE A 391 1.31 -40.64 -4.15
C ILE A 391 0.58 -41.87 -4.72
N ILE A 392 0.68 -42.03 -6.03
CA ILE A 392 0.16 -43.18 -6.79
C ILE A 392 1.30 -44.18 -7.03
N GLY A 393 1.02 -45.47 -6.84
CA GLY A 393 1.83 -46.58 -7.29
C GLY A 393 0.97 -47.74 -7.81
N GLU A 394 1.58 -48.67 -8.55
CA GLU A 394 0.89 -49.80 -9.18
C GLU A 394 0.20 -50.72 -8.17
N GLN A 395 0.74 -50.88 -6.96
CA GLN A 395 0.13 -51.73 -5.93
C GLN A 395 -1.03 -51.00 -5.26
N GLU A 396 -0.85 -49.72 -4.96
CA GLU A 396 -1.88 -48.84 -4.38
C GLU A 396 -3.11 -48.75 -5.29
N LEU A 397 -2.91 -48.68 -6.62
CA LEU A 397 -3.99 -48.73 -7.60
C LEU A 397 -4.77 -50.06 -7.59
N LYS A 398 -4.09 -51.20 -7.38
CA LYS A 398 -4.76 -52.52 -7.26
C LYS A 398 -5.56 -52.62 -5.96
N ASP A 399 -5.02 -52.04 -4.89
CA ASP A 399 -5.62 -52.06 -3.56
C ASP A 399 -6.70 -50.97 -3.38
N GLY A 400 -6.89 -50.10 -4.37
CA GLY A 400 -7.89 -49.02 -4.33
C GLY A 400 -7.55 -47.90 -3.35
N VAL A 401 -6.28 -47.74 -3.01
CA VAL A 401 -5.77 -46.76 -2.03
C VAL A 401 -4.84 -45.75 -2.68
N ILE A 402 -4.61 -44.64 -1.98
CA ILE A 402 -3.66 -43.59 -2.32
C ILE A 402 -2.83 -43.31 -1.09
N LYS A 403 -1.50 -43.22 -1.25
CA LYS A 403 -0.60 -42.83 -0.16
C LYS A 403 -0.64 -41.32 0.00
N LEU A 404 -1.23 -40.83 1.08
CA LEU A 404 -1.27 -39.42 1.39
C LEU A 404 -0.12 -39.08 2.35
N ARG A 405 0.83 -38.30 1.85
CA ARG A 405 1.99 -37.83 2.62
C ARG A 405 1.84 -36.38 3.04
N SER A 406 2.12 -36.08 4.30
CA SER A 406 2.34 -34.71 4.77
C SER A 406 3.75 -34.26 4.41
N VAL A 407 3.90 -33.10 3.76
CA VAL A 407 5.20 -32.57 3.34
C VAL A 407 6.03 -32.13 4.54
N THR A 408 5.39 -31.53 5.54
CA THR A 408 6.04 -31.00 6.74
C THR A 408 6.38 -32.10 7.75
N SER A 409 5.40 -32.94 8.13
CA SER A 409 5.64 -34.02 9.11
C SER A 409 6.31 -35.25 8.51
N ARG A 410 6.30 -35.38 7.18
CA ARG A 410 6.82 -36.52 6.40
C ARG A 410 6.09 -37.85 6.61
N GLU A 411 5.06 -37.87 7.45
CA GLU A 411 4.21 -39.03 7.72
C GLU A 411 3.37 -39.39 6.50
N GLU A 412 3.23 -40.69 6.26
CA GLU A 412 2.46 -41.29 5.16
C GLU A 412 1.34 -42.12 5.75
N VAL A 413 0.14 -41.99 5.17
CA VAL A 413 -1.04 -42.79 5.53
C VAL A 413 -1.69 -43.29 4.25
N ASP A 414 -2.10 -44.56 4.23
CA ASP A 414 -2.91 -45.10 3.15
C ASP A 414 -4.37 -44.65 3.34
N VAL A 415 -4.92 -44.02 2.30
CA VAL A 415 -6.30 -43.52 2.28
C VAL A 415 -7.03 -44.21 1.13
N ARG A 416 -8.23 -44.75 1.38
CA ARG A 416 -9.05 -45.30 0.30
C ARG A 416 -9.37 -44.19 -0.70
N ARG A 417 -9.33 -44.50 -2.00
CA ARG A 417 -9.53 -43.49 -3.06
C ARG A 417 -10.85 -42.72 -2.90
N GLU A 418 -11.90 -43.40 -2.44
CA GLU A 418 -13.22 -42.81 -2.15
C GLU A 418 -13.21 -41.79 -0.99
N ASP A 419 -12.32 -41.96 0.00
CA ASP A 419 -12.23 -41.08 1.17
C ASP A 419 -11.23 -39.93 0.97
N LEU A 420 -10.46 -39.95 -0.13
CA LEU A 420 -9.31 -39.05 -0.35
C LEU A 420 -9.71 -37.57 -0.32
N VAL A 421 -10.83 -37.22 -0.96
CA VAL A 421 -11.32 -35.84 -1.04
C VAL A 421 -11.61 -35.30 0.36
N GLU A 422 -12.34 -36.05 1.17
CA GLU A 422 -12.72 -35.63 2.52
C GLU A 422 -11.53 -35.59 3.46
N GLU A 423 -10.57 -36.51 3.31
CA GLU A 423 -9.33 -36.48 4.09
C GLU A 423 -8.45 -35.27 3.75
N ILE A 424 -8.40 -34.85 2.48
CA ILE A 424 -7.70 -33.61 2.09
C ILE A 424 -8.39 -32.38 2.68
N LYS A 425 -9.73 -32.28 2.59
CA LYS A 425 -10.50 -31.17 3.20
C LYS A 425 -10.24 -31.09 4.70
N ARG A 426 -10.32 -32.23 5.40
CA ARG A 426 -10.08 -32.34 6.84
C ARG A 426 -8.70 -31.84 7.25
N ARG A 427 -7.65 -32.20 6.49
CA ARG A 427 -6.26 -31.81 6.79
C ARG A 427 -5.92 -30.37 6.41
N THR A 428 -6.67 -29.75 5.50
CA THR A 428 -6.40 -28.40 4.99
C THR A 428 -7.37 -27.34 5.49
N GLY A 429 -8.33 -27.71 6.35
CA GLY A 429 -9.16 -26.77 7.09
C GLY A 429 -10.30 -26.14 6.28
N GLN A 430 -10.71 -26.73 5.15
CA GLN A 430 -11.97 -26.36 4.52
C GLN A 430 -13.14 -26.89 5.36
N PRO A 431 -14.19 -26.08 5.65
CA PRO A 431 -15.41 -26.62 6.23
C PRO A 431 -15.95 -27.71 5.30
N LEU A 432 -16.34 -28.85 5.88
CA LEU A 432 -17.17 -29.84 5.19
C LEU A 432 -18.39 -29.09 4.63
N CYS A 433 -18.51 -29.01 3.30
CA CYS A 433 -19.73 -28.51 2.67
C CYS A 433 -20.88 -29.41 3.13
N ILE A 434 -21.69 -28.92 4.05
CA ILE A 434 -22.99 -29.53 4.35
C ILE A 434 -23.91 -29.03 3.24
N CYS A 435 -24.31 -29.96 2.38
CA CYS A 435 -25.25 -29.77 1.28
C CYS A 435 -26.57 -29.17 1.73
#